data_AF-A0A383RJ43-F1
#
_entry.id   AF-A0A383RJ43-F1
#
_cell.length_a   1.000
_cell.length_b   1.000
_cell.length_c   1.000
_cell.angle_alpha   90.00
_cell.angle_beta   90.00
_cell.angle_gamma   90.00
#
_symmetry.space_group_name_H-M   'P 1'
#
loop_
_entity.id
_entity.type
_entity.pdbx_description
1 polymer ?
#
loop_
_entity_poly.entity_id
_entity_poly.type
_entity_poly.pdbx_seq_one_letter_code
_entity_poly.pdbx_strand_id
1 'polypeptide(L)'
;MEDTLEARRTAAAVNRFLEISSRILSSHPVNEERVANGLLPDNFFLTRGAGSMVELEPIASKMNLRGCCIAAESTVLGVAKLAWYTTITDIRMTGSMDTDVELKAKLALEQIVHHDIVYVHLKAPDLMGHDNEPLKKAKSLEMFDRMVGIIADQLSEDVYLALAADHSTPCEVKEHTGEPVPVVIYGPSIRRDRVTSYNEMDCAYGALGRMSGSEFVRTLHGLMGYVKKQGN
;
A
#
# COMPACT_ATOMS: atom_id res chain seq x y z
N MET A 1 5.97 18.76 -19.83
CA MET A 1 4.70 19.39 -19.40
C MET A 1 4.18 20.20 -20.56
N GLU A 2 2.90 20.06 -20.88
CA GLU A 2 2.26 20.86 -21.93
C GLU A 2 2.09 22.31 -21.45
N ASP A 3 2.44 23.27 -22.28
CA ASP A 3 2.37 24.71 -21.97
C ASP A 3 0.94 25.25 -22.17
N THR A 4 0.01 24.75 -21.35
CA THR A 4 -1.41 25.14 -21.40
C THR A 4 -1.70 26.35 -20.51
N LEU A 5 -2.82 27.02 -20.76
CA LEU A 5 -3.27 28.15 -19.92
C LEU A 5 -3.52 27.71 -18.47
N GLU A 6 -4.10 26.52 -18.30
CA GLU A 6 -4.37 25.87 -17.02
C GLU A 6 -3.06 25.57 -16.27
N ALA A 7 -2.04 25.04 -16.97
CA ALA A 7 -0.73 24.79 -16.39
C ALA A 7 -0.06 26.08 -15.92
N ARG A 8 -0.11 27.16 -16.74
CA ARG A 8 0.42 28.48 -16.36
C ARG A 8 -0.30 29.08 -15.15
N ARG A 9 -1.63 28.96 -15.08
CA ARG A 9 -2.42 29.43 -13.94
C ARG A 9 -2.05 28.68 -12.65
N THR A 10 -1.96 27.35 -12.72
CA THR A 10 -1.57 26.52 -11.59
C THR A 10 -0.13 26.85 -11.14
N ALA A 11 0.81 26.97 -12.07
CA ALA A 11 2.18 27.35 -11.77
C ALA A 11 2.26 28.73 -11.09
N ALA A 12 1.51 29.73 -11.60
CA ALA A 12 1.45 31.05 -10.99
C ALA A 12 0.88 31.00 -9.56
N ALA A 13 -0.17 30.20 -9.32
CA ALA A 13 -0.74 30.02 -7.99
C ALA A 13 0.24 29.33 -7.03
N VAL A 14 0.92 28.27 -7.47
CA VAL A 14 1.94 27.57 -6.66
C VAL A 14 3.11 28.49 -6.35
N ASN A 15 3.66 29.20 -7.34
CA ASN A 15 4.75 30.15 -7.13
C ASN A 15 4.34 31.24 -6.12
N ARG A 16 3.12 31.76 -6.23
CA ARG A 16 2.60 32.76 -5.31
C ARG A 16 2.46 32.22 -3.88
N PHE A 17 1.98 30.98 -3.74
CA PHE A 17 1.94 30.29 -2.45
C PHE A 17 3.34 30.16 -1.84
N LEU A 18 4.31 29.66 -2.62
CA LEU A 18 5.69 29.47 -2.16
C LEU A 18 6.34 30.79 -1.70
N GLU A 19 6.16 31.88 -2.44
CA GLU A 19 6.65 33.21 -2.05
C GLU A 19 6.07 33.69 -0.71
N ILE A 20 4.75 33.55 -0.53
CA ILE A 20 4.06 34.00 0.68
C ILE A 20 4.48 33.12 1.86
N SER A 21 4.41 31.80 1.70
CA SER A 21 4.80 30.82 2.71
C SER A 21 6.23 31.02 3.16
N SER A 22 7.16 31.21 2.22
CA SER A 22 8.57 31.38 2.57
C SER A 22 8.81 32.62 3.42
N ARG A 23 8.15 33.73 3.08
CA ARG A 23 8.24 34.97 3.88
C ARG A 23 7.73 34.77 5.30
N ILE A 24 6.57 34.14 5.45
CA ILE A 24 5.95 33.88 6.75
C ILE A 24 6.82 32.93 7.58
N LEU A 25 7.30 31.85 6.98
CA LEU A 25 8.11 30.85 7.68
C LEU A 25 9.49 31.39 8.07
N SER A 26 10.08 32.28 7.26
CA SER A 26 11.41 32.86 7.55
C SER A 26 11.44 33.66 8.85
N SER A 27 10.32 34.28 9.23
CA SER A 27 10.18 35.04 10.49
C SER A 27 9.43 34.25 11.57
N HIS A 28 9.25 32.94 11.40
CA HIS A 28 8.55 32.14 12.39
C HIS A 28 9.47 31.84 13.58
N PRO A 29 9.00 31.90 14.84
CA PRO A 29 9.85 31.70 16.04
C PRO A 29 10.65 30.39 16.01
N VAL A 30 10.06 29.32 15.48
CA VAL A 30 10.77 28.03 15.30
C VAL A 30 12.00 28.18 14.38
N ASN A 31 11.91 28.97 13.31
CA ASN A 31 13.04 29.20 12.42
C ASN A 31 14.07 30.18 12.99
N GLU A 32 13.64 31.17 13.76
CA GLU A 32 14.54 32.02 14.53
C GLU A 32 15.38 31.19 15.52
N GLU A 33 14.73 30.27 16.25
CA GLU A 33 15.40 29.34 17.17
C GLU A 33 16.35 28.38 16.44
N ARG A 34 15.94 27.83 15.30
CA ARG A 34 16.82 26.98 14.47
C ARG A 34 18.09 27.71 14.06
N VAL A 35 17.96 28.94 13.57
CA VAL A 35 19.11 29.76 13.15
C VAL A 35 19.99 30.12 14.35
N ALA A 36 19.40 30.48 15.49
CA ALA A 36 20.16 30.73 16.72
C ALA A 36 20.97 29.51 17.18
N ASN A 37 20.47 28.30 16.93
CA ASN A 37 21.15 27.03 17.21
C ASN A 37 22.07 26.55 16.06
N GLY A 38 22.32 27.36 15.03
CA GLY A 38 23.18 27.01 13.90
C GLY A 38 22.59 26.01 12.91
N LEU A 39 21.28 25.74 12.98
CA LEU A 39 20.56 24.88 12.05
C LEU A 39 20.05 25.68 10.85
N LEU A 40 19.85 25.01 9.70
CA LEU A 40 19.21 25.62 8.53
C LEU A 40 17.72 25.92 8.83
N PRO A 41 17.19 27.10 8.45
CA PRO A 41 15.77 27.38 8.58
C PRO A 41 14.95 26.48 7.63
N ASP A 42 13.81 26.00 8.12
CA ASP A 42 12.81 25.27 7.34
C ASP A 42 11.74 26.26 6.86
N ASN A 43 12.08 27.02 5.81
CA ASN A 43 11.31 28.18 5.35
C ASN A 43 10.90 28.08 3.88
N PHE A 44 10.88 26.89 3.29
CA PHE A 44 10.44 26.72 1.91
C PHE A 44 9.79 25.36 1.71
N PHE A 45 8.68 25.32 0.97
CA PHE A 45 8.03 24.07 0.60
C PHE A 45 8.56 23.56 -0.74
N LEU A 46 9.04 22.32 -0.78
CA LEU A 46 9.36 21.64 -2.03
C LEU A 46 8.10 20.93 -2.55
N THR A 47 7.50 21.47 -3.61
CA THR A 47 6.30 20.89 -4.23
C THR A 47 6.68 19.96 -5.39
N ARG A 48 6.07 18.78 -5.43
CA ARG A 48 6.22 17.79 -6.52
C ARG A 48 5.00 16.89 -6.58
N GLY A 49 4.84 16.15 -7.68
CA GLY A 49 3.77 15.16 -7.82
C GLY A 49 2.38 15.79 -7.90
N ALA A 50 2.22 16.81 -8.76
CA ALA A 50 0.91 17.42 -8.99
C ALA A 50 -0.08 16.37 -9.50
N GLY A 51 -1.12 16.11 -8.72
CA GLY A 51 -2.22 15.20 -9.06
C GLY A 51 -3.53 15.96 -9.21
N SER A 52 -4.42 15.44 -10.04
CA SER A 52 -5.81 15.89 -10.13
C SER A 52 -6.70 14.76 -9.62
N MET A 53 -7.72 15.13 -8.85
CA MET A 53 -8.72 14.17 -8.42
C MET A 53 -9.48 13.68 -9.66
N VAL A 54 -9.49 12.37 -9.88
CA VAL A 54 -10.27 11.75 -10.95
C VAL A 54 -11.63 11.34 -10.38
N GLU A 55 -12.71 11.63 -11.10
CA GLU A 55 -14.01 11.05 -10.80
C GLU A 55 -13.97 9.56 -11.17
N LEU A 56 -13.88 8.72 -10.14
CA LEU A 56 -13.87 7.27 -10.28
C LEU A 56 -15.10 6.71 -9.57
N GLU A 57 -15.83 5.81 -10.23
CA GLU A 57 -16.84 4.99 -9.54
C GLU A 57 -16.11 4.06 -8.55
N PRO A 58 -16.36 4.19 -7.24
CA PRO A 58 -15.63 3.44 -6.23
C PRO A 58 -15.96 1.95 -6.33
N ILE A 59 -14.94 1.11 -6.26
CA ILE A 59 -15.10 -0.34 -6.43
C ILE A 59 -16.05 -0.95 -5.39
N ALA A 60 -16.04 -0.44 -4.15
CA ALA A 60 -16.96 -0.86 -3.11
C ALA A 60 -18.43 -0.64 -3.52
N SER A 61 -18.73 0.52 -4.14
CA SER A 61 -20.06 0.82 -4.66
C SER A 61 -20.42 -0.06 -5.86
N LYS A 62 -19.52 -0.13 -6.84
CA LYS A 62 -19.72 -0.89 -8.08
C LYS A 62 -19.98 -2.37 -7.83
N MET A 63 -19.31 -2.94 -6.83
CA MET A 63 -19.42 -4.37 -6.48
C MET A 63 -20.38 -4.62 -5.32
N ASN A 64 -20.92 -3.58 -4.68
CA ASN A 64 -21.70 -3.67 -3.45
C ASN A 64 -20.98 -4.50 -2.37
N LEU A 65 -19.71 -4.18 -2.14
CA LEU A 65 -18.86 -4.82 -1.13
C LEU A 65 -18.45 -3.81 -0.06
N ARG A 66 -18.22 -4.32 1.15
CA ARG A 66 -17.67 -3.57 2.28
C ARG A 66 -16.18 -3.90 2.37
N GLY A 67 -15.33 -2.93 2.02
CA GLY A 67 -13.89 -3.08 2.12
C GLY A 67 -13.30 -2.36 3.33
N CYS A 68 -12.21 -2.90 3.87
CA CYS A 68 -11.41 -2.27 4.90
C CYS A 68 -9.92 -2.31 4.51
N CYS A 69 -9.17 -1.26 4.83
CA CYS A 69 -7.73 -1.14 4.61
C CYS A 69 -7.03 -0.77 5.91
N ILE A 70 -6.09 -1.62 6.34
CA ILE A 70 -5.23 -1.42 7.51
C ILE A 70 -3.82 -1.11 7.01
N ALA A 71 -3.38 0.14 7.16
CA ALA A 71 -2.10 0.59 6.62
C ALA A 71 -1.45 1.71 7.46
N ALA A 72 -0.13 1.81 7.36
CA ALA A 72 0.65 2.93 7.90
C ALA A 72 0.70 4.12 6.92
N GLU A 73 0.80 3.82 5.63
CA GLU A 73 1.14 4.80 4.61
C GLU A 73 -0.06 5.60 4.13
N SER A 74 0.08 6.93 4.09
CA SER A 74 -0.98 7.86 3.69
C SER A 74 -1.41 7.68 2.23
N THR A 75 -0.51 7.34 1.33
CA THR A 75 -0.81 7.05 -0.08
C THR A 75 -1.76 5.86 -0.20
N VAL A 76 -1.43 4.75 0.47
CA VAL A 76 -2.26 3.52 0.48
C VAL A 76 -3.64 3.80 1.09
N LEU A 77 -3.68 4.50 2.22
CA LEU A 77 -4.93 4.91 2.85
C LEU A 77 -5.75 5.86 1.94
N GLY A 78 -5.08 6.73 1.18
CA GLY A 78 -5.70 7.60 0.20
C GLY A 78 -6.38 6.81 -0.92
N VAL A 79 -5.68 5.85 -1.54
CA VAL A 79 -6.24 4.97 -2.57
C VAL A 79 -7.41 4.15 -2.02
N ALA A 80 -7.29 3.63 -0.79
CA ALA A 80 -8.39 2.91 -0.13
C ALA A 80 -9.64 3.78 0.07
N LYS A 81 -9.48 5.07 0.42
CA LYS A 81 -10.60 6.02 0.50
C LYS A 81 -11.25 6.25 -0.87
N LEU A 82 -10.46 6.34 -1.94
CA LEU A 82 -10.99 6.44 -3.31
C LEU A 82 -11.80 5.19 -3.69
N ALA A 83 -11.39 4.03 -3.19
CA ALA A 83 -12.10 2.76 -3.34
C ALA A 83 -13.35 2.63 -2.43
N TRP A 84 -13.61 3.62 -1.56
CA TRP A 84 -14.64 3.61 -0.51
C TRP A 84 -14.47 2.51 0.55
N TYR A 85 -13.22 2.20 0.87
CA TYR A 85 -12.92 1.29 1.97
C TYR A 85 -12.84 2.05 3.28
N THR A 86 -13.28 1.42 4.37
CA THR A 86 -12.96 1.86 5.73
C THR A 86 -11.44 1.86 5.88
N THR A 87 -10.84 2.93 6.38
CA THR A 87 -9.39 3.00 6.58
C THR A 87 -9.04 3.01 8.05
N ILE A 88 -8.12 2.15 8.46
CA ILE A 88 -7.63 2.03 9.84
C ILE A 88 -6.12 2.26 9.85
N THR A 89 -5.68 3.10 10.78
CA THR A 89 -4.27 3.36 11.09
C THR A 89 -4.13 3.63 12.60
N ASP A 90 -2.97 3.32 13.16
CA ASP A 90 -2.63 3.50 14.58
C ASP A 90 -1.20 4.02 14.67
N ILE A 91 -0.87 4.78 15.72
CA ILE A 91 0.48 5.32 15.93
C ILE A 91 1.58 4.22 15.97
N ARG A 92 1.20 3.00 16.34
CA ARG A 92 2.09 1.82 16.35
C ARG A 92 2.33 1.23 14.95
N MET A 93 1.59 1.67 13.94
CA MET A 93 1.79 1.29 12.54
C MET A 93 2.77 2.27 11.88
N THR A 94 4.04 2.19 12.24
CA THR A 94 5.08 3.16 11.81
C THR A 94 5.46 3.03 10.32
N GLY A 95 5.17 1.87 9.71
CA GLY A 95 5.59 1.57 8.34
C GLY A 95 7.05 1.16 8.18
N SER A 96 7.81 1.09 9.28
CA SER A 96 9.21 0.66 9.32
C SER A 96 9.38 -0.64 10.12
N MET A 97 10.62 -1.00 10.46
CA MET A 97 10.97 -2.23 11.19
C MET A 97 10.38 -2.31 12.60
N ASP A 98 9.94 -1.19 13.17
CA ASP A 98 9.30 -1.08 14.48
C ASP A 98 7.76 -1.09 14.40
N THR A 99 7.18 -1.34 13.22
CA THR A 99 5.72 -1.42 13.06
C THR A 99 5.16 -2.63 13.82
N ASP A 100 4.06 -2.40 14.54
CA ASP A 100 3.35 -3.46 15.29
C ASP A 100 2.53 -4.32 14.32
N VAL A 101 3.03 -5.52 14.01
CA VAL A 101 2.39 -6.45 13.06
C VAL A 101 1.31 -7.28 13.75
N GLU A 102 1.45 -7.53 15.04
CA GLU A 102 0.49 -8.25 15.88
C GLU A 102 -0.82 -7.45 15.99
N LEU A 103 -0.73 -6.12 16.16
CA LEU A 103 -1.89 -5.24 16.13
C LEU A 103 -2.59 -5.27 14.76
N LYS A 104 -1.82 -5.24 13.66
CA LYS A 104 -2.38 -5.32 12.31
C LYS A 104 -3.12 -6.64 12.08
N ALA A 105 -2.52 -7.75 12.50
CA ALA A 105 -3.15 -9.07 12.41
C ALA A 105 -4.44 -9.14 13.25
N LYS A 106 -4.41 -8.65 14.49
CA LYS A 106 -5.60 -8.57 15.36
C LYS A 106 -6.72 -7.76 14.70
N LEU A 107 -6.41 -6.56 14.21
CA LEU A 107 -7.39 -5.71 13.54
C LEU A 107 -7.92 -6.39 12.27
N ALA A 108 -7.08 -7.11 11.52
CA ALA A 108 -7.53 -7.83 10.33
C ALA A 108 -8.60 -8.87 10.67
N LEU A 109 -8.36 -9.67 11.72
CA LEU A 109 -9.30 -10.67 12.22
C LEU A 109 -10.59 -10.05 12.77
N GLU A 110 -10.50 -8.91 13.47
CA GLU A 110 -11.69 -8.19 13.94
C GLU A 110 -12.51 -7.61 12.78
N GLN A 111 -11.85 -7.05 11.76
CA GLN A 111 -12.52 -6.35 10.67
C GLN A 111 -13.15 -7.29 9.64
N ILE A 112 -12.56 -8.47 9.41
CA ILE A 112 -13.09 -9.42 8.41
C ILE A 112 -14.46 -9.99 8.79
N VAL A 113 -14.82 -9.94 10.08
CA VAL A 113 -16.18 -10.30 10.56
C VAL A 113 -17.24 -9.29 10.07
N HIS A 114 -16.84 -8.04 9.80
CA HIS A 114 -17.74 -6.94 9.47
C HIS A 114 -17.61 -6.46 8.01
N HIS A 115 -16.61 -6.95 7.29
CA HIS A 115 -16.27 -6.53 5.94
C HIS A 115 -16.11 -7.76 5.04
N ASP A 116 -16.41 -7.58 3.76
CA ASP A 116 -16.30 -8.67 2.78
C ASP A 116 -14.86 -8.82 2.28
N ILE A 117 -14.04 -7.78 2.42
CA ILE A 117 -12.60 -7.80 2.13
C ILE A 117 -11.83 -6.91 3.12
N VAL A 118 -10.70 -7.41 3.61
CA VAL A 118 -9.75 -6.66 4.44
C VAL A 118 -8.37 -6.70 3.80
N TYR A 119 -7.84 -5.53 3.46
CA TYR A 119 -6.49 -5.35 2.94
C TYR A 119 -5.55 -4.93 4.06
N VAL A 120 -4.48 -5.69 4.28
CA VAL A 120 -3.47 -5.42 5.32
C VAL A 120 -2.14 -5.12 4.65
N HIS A 121 -1.60 -3.92 4.88
CA HIS A 121 -0.38 -3.46 4.22
C HIS A 121 0.83 -3.45 5.16
N LEU A 122 1.96 -3.98 4.70
CA LEU A 122 3.26 -3.90 5.37
C LEU A 122 4.27 -3.17 4.47
N LYS A 123 4.66 -1.95 4.88
CA LYS A 123 5.57 -1.08 4.10
C LYS A 123 7.06 -1.39 4.29
N ALA A 124 7.44 -1.98 5.41
CA ALA A 124 8.84 -2.15 5.81
C ALA A 124 9.75 -2.83 4.75
N PRO A 125 9.32 -3.88 4.02
CA PRO A 125 10.16 -4.51 3.00
C PRO A 125 10.61 -3.58 1.87
N ASP A 126 9.76 -2.62 1.50
CA ASP A 126 10.08 -1.67 0.45
C ASP A 126 11.13 -0.65 0.89
N LEU A 127 10.99 -0.11 2.11
CA LEU A 127 11.96 0.83 2.68
C LEU A 127 13.36 0.20 2.75
N MET A 128 13.46 -1.06 3.17
CA MET A 128 14.74 -1.78 3.21
C MET A 128 15.27 -2.11 1.80
N GLY A 129 14.39 -2.18 0.80
CA GLY A 129 14.76 -2.23 -0.61
C GLY A 129 15.45 -0.95 -1.07
N HIS A 130 14.81 0.20 -0.86
CA HIS A 130 15.38 1.52 -1.19
C HIS A 130 16.71 1.80 -0.48
N ASP A 131 16.84 1.40 0.79
CA ASP A 131 18.06 1.62 1.58
C ASP A 131 19.21 0.65 1.22
N ASN A 132 19.00 -0.32 0.32
CA ASN A 132 19.91 -1.43 0.04
C ASN A 132 20.38 -2.14 1.31
N GLU A 133 19.40 -2.62 2.08
CA GLU A 133 19.62 -3.33 3.34
C GLU A 133 19.06 -4.76 3.24
N PRO A 134 19.68 -5.69 2.48
CA PRO A 134 19.12 -7.01 2.18
C PRO A 134 18.75 -7.83 3.42
N LEU A 135 19.59 -7.78 4.46
CA LEU A 135 19.35 -8.53 5.70
C LEU A 135 18.19 -7.93 6.50
N LYS A 136 18.01 -6.61 6.49
CA LYS A 136 16.83 -6.00 7.13
C LYS A 136 15.58 -6.25 6.30
N LYS A 137 15.69 -6.27 4.97
CA LYS A 137 14.59 -6.68 4.08
C LYS A 137 14.14 -8.10 4.37
N ALA A 138 15.07 -9.05 4.51
CA ALA A 138 14.74 -10.42 4.92
C ALA A 138 14.03 -10.45 6.29
N LYS A 139 14.52 -9.73 7.30
CA LYS A 139 13.85 -9.63 8.62
C LYS A 139 12.44 -9.03 8.53
N SER A 140 12.23 -8.06 7.64
CA SER A 140 10.90 -7.49 7.42
C SER A 140 9.93 -8.49 6.77
N LEU A 141 10.44 -9.43 5.96
CA LEU A 141 9.65 -10.53 5.43
C LEU A 141 9.36 -11.58 6.52
N GLU A 142 10.26 -11.81 7.48
CA GLU A 142 9.95 -12.62 8.68
C GLU A 142 8.87 -11.96 9.55
N MET A 143 8.82 -10.62 9.61
CA MET A 143 7.70 -9.90 10.26
C MET A 143 6.39 -10.11 9.50
N PHE A 144 6.44 -10.08 8.16
CA PHE A 144 5.28 -10.38 7.31
C PHE A 144 4.80 -11.81 7.55
N ASP A 145 5.70 -12.79 7.57
CA ASP A 145 5.39 -14.20 7.82
C ASP A 145 4.72 -14.39 9.20
N ARG A 146 5.23 -13.76 10.26
CA ARG A 146 4.58 -13.78 11.58
C ARG A 146 3.17 -13.18 11.55
N MET A 147 2.99 -12.03 10.88
CA MET A 147 1.68 -11.39 10.72
C MET A 147 0.69 -12.33 10.02
N VAL A 148 1.12 -12.95 8.92
CA VAL A 148 0.35 -13.90 8.13
C VAL A 148 0.01 -15.14 8.95
N GLY A 149 0.96 -15.67 9.73
CA GLY A 149 0.73 -16.81 10.62
C GLY A 149 -0.36 -16.54 11.66
N ILE A 150 -0.30 -15.39 12.35
CA ILE A 150 -1.33 -14.99 13.33
C ILE A 150 -2.72 -14.92 12.70
N ILE A 151 -2.81 -14.37 11.47
CA ILE A 151 -4.07 -14.29 10.72
C ILE A 151 -4.54 -15.68 10.33
N ALA A 152 -3.67 -16.49 9.71
CA ALA A 152 -4.01 -17.81 9.19
C ALA A 152 -4.48 -18.78 10.29
N ASP A 153 -3.85 -18.75 11.47
CA ASP A 153 -4.17 -19.62 12.60
C ASP A 153 -5.58 -19.36 13.20
N GLN A 154 -6.14 -18.18 12.96
CA GLN A 154 -7.42 -17.75 13.52
C GLN A 154 -8.46 -17.44 12.44
N LEU A 155 -8.11 -17.66 11.17
CA LEU A 155 -8.99 -17.36 10.05
C LEU A 155 -10.12 -18.39 9.97
N SER A 156 -11.35 -17.92 9.77
CA SER A 156 -12.49 -18.80 9.52
C SER A 156 -12.33 -19.56 8.19
N GLU A 157 -12.80 -20.80 8.13
CA GLU A 157 -12.62 -21.70 6.97
C GLU A 157 -13.31 -21.20 5.68
N ASP A 158 -14.27 -20.28 5.82
CA ASP A 158 -15.01 -19.66 4.71
C ASP A 158 -14.33 -18.39 4.15
N VAL A 159 -13.16 -18.02 4.67
CA VAL A 159 -12.41 -16.83 4.24
C VAL A 159 -11.22 -17.22 3.35
N TYR A 160 -11.02 -16.47 2.28
CA TYR A 160 -9.81 -16.56 1.46
C TYR A 160 -8.70 -15.67 2.03
N LEU A 161 -7.49 -16.21 2.12
CA LEU A 161 -6.27 -15.46 2.40
C LEU A 161 -5.46 -15.34 1.11
N ALA A 162 -5.13 -14.12 0.72
CA ALA A 162 -4.31 -13.86 -0.46
C ALA A 162 -3.10 -13.01 -0.09
N LEU A 163 -1.92 -13.42 -0.55
CA LEU A 163 -0.68 -12.67 -0.36
C LEU A 163 -0.17 -12.21 -1.73
N ALA A 164 0.31 -10.98 -1.78
CA ALA A 164 0.93 -10.37 -2.95
C ALA A 164 1.84 -9.23 -2.50
N ALA A 165 2.77 -8.83 -3.37
CA ALA A 165 3.36 -7.51 -3.32
C ALA A 165 2.73 -6.63 -4.42
N ASP A 166 2.79 -5.32 -4.25
CA ASP A 166 2.36 -4.35 -5.25
C ASP A 166 3.44 -4.11 -6.32
N HIS A 167 4.72 -4.21 -5.94
CA HIS A 167 5.85 -4.16 -6.87
C HIS A 167 7.13 -4.82 -6.31
N SER A 168 8.12 -4.95 -7.19
CA SER A 168 9.49 -5.34 -6.84
C SER A 168 10.32 -4.09 -6.49
N THR A 169 11.15 -4.21 -5.46
CA THR A 169 12.15 -3.18 -5.07
C THR A 169 13.48 -3.86 -4.74
N PRO A 170 14.28 -4.28 -5.73
CA PRO A 170 15.55 -4.96 -5.52
C PRO A 170 16.54 -4.06 -4.77
N CYS A 171 17.19 -4.60 -3.74
CA CYS A 171 18.13 -3.83 -2.92
C CYS A 171 19.28 -3.21 -3.74
N GLU A 172 19.78 -3.94 -4.74
CA GLU A 172 20.85 -3.45 -5.62
C GLU A 172 20.41 -2.27 -6.51
N VAL A 173 19.12 -2.18 -6.82
CA VAL A 173 18.56 -1.09 -7.64
C VAL A 173 18.12 0.10 -6.80
N LYS A 174 17.74 -0.13 -5.52
CA LYS A 174 17.25 0.91 -4.58
C LYS A 174 16.02 1.65 -5.06
N GLU A 175 15.32 1.09 -6.04
CA GLU A 175 14.15 1.68 -6.67
C GLU A 175 13.21 0.58 -7.14
N HIS A 176 11.98 1.00 -7.46
CA HIS A 176 10.97 0.08 -7.96
C HIS A 176 11.36 -0.42 -9.36
N THR A 177 11.09 -1.70 -9.61
CA THR A 177 11.42 -2.35 -10.87
C THR A 177 10.25 -3.19 -11.41
N GLY A 178 10.38 -3.68 -12.64
CA GLY A 178 9.29 -4.32 -13.39
C GLY A 178 9.22 -5.85 -13.29
N GLU A 179 10.06 -6.46 -12.47
CA GLU A 179 10.05 -7.90 -12.23
C GLU A 179 8.72 -8.33 -11.61
N PRO A 180 8.18 -9.49 -12.03
CA PRO A 180 6.95 -10.02 -11.45
C PRO A 180 7.16 -10.33 -9.96
N VAL A 181 6.07 -10.22 -9.20
CA VAL A 181 6.04 -10.50 -7.76
C VAL A 181 5.36 -11.84 -7.49
N PRO A 182 5.77 -12.56 -6.43
CA PRO A 182 5.09 -13.80 -6.04
C PRO A 182 3.69 -13.49 -5.51
N VAL A 183 2.76 -14.40 -5.76
CA VAL A 183 1.38 -14.34 -5.25
C VAL A 183 0.92 -15.72 -4.80
N VAL A 184 0.03 -15.76 -3.81
CA VAL A 184 -0.62 -17.00 -3.36
C VAL A 184 -2.06 -16.72 -2.95
N ILE A 185 -2.94 -17.70 -3.17
CA ILE A 185 -4.32 -17.70 -2.71
C ILE A 185 -4.55 -18.99 -1.92
N TYR A 186 -4.98 -18.86 -0.68
CA TYR A 186 -5.35 -19.94 0.22
C TYR A 186 -6.82 -19.75 0.64
N GLY A 187 -7.54 -20.84 0.86
CA GLY A 187 -8.93 -20.78 1.32
C GLY A 187 -9.81 -21.89 0.76
N PRO A 188 -11.13 -21.77 0.95
CA PRO A 188 -12.07 -22.82 0.59
C PRO A 188 -12.08 -23.10 -0.91
N SER A 189 -12.23 -24.36 -1.31
CA SER A 189 -12.37 -24.77 -2.71
C SER A 189 -11.21 -24.40 -3.67
N ILE A 190 -10.06 -23.97 -3.15
CA ILE A 190 -8.86 -23.73 -3.95
C ILE A 190 -8.27 -25.07 -4.42
N ARG A 191 -7.98 -25.16 -5.72
CA ARG A 191 -7.22 -26.29 -6.28
C ARG A 191 -5.74 -26.08 -6.02
N ARG A 192 -5.23 -26.72 -4.99
CA ARG A 192 -3.82 -26.63 -4.58
C ARG A 192 -2.91 -27.26 -5.65
N ASP A 193 -1.86 -26.53 -6.03
CA ASP A 193 -0.80 -27.04 -6.89
C ASP A 193 0.30 -27.75 -6.08
N ARG A 194 1.48 -27.98 -6.68
CA ARG A 194 2.60 -28.69 -6.04
C ARG A 194 3.62 -27.76 -5.38
N VAL A 195 3.44 -26.44 -5.45
CA VAL A 195 4.37 -25.48 -4.87
C VAL A 195 4.22 -25.50 -3.34
N THR A 196 5.34 -25.55 -2.63
CA THR A 196 5.38 -25.65 -1.16
C THR A 196 6.08 -24.48 -0.48
N SER A 197 6.61 -23.54 -1.25
CA SER A 197 7.42 -22.43 -0.75
C SER A 197 7.02 -21.14 -1.46
N TYR A 198 7.01 -20.04 -0.70
CA TYR A 198 6.62 -18.72 -1.19
C TYR A 198 7.86 -17.86 -1.42
N ASN A 199 8.32 -17.82 -2.66
CA ASN A 199 9.41 -16.97 -3.15
C ASN A 199 9.28 -16.85 -4.69
N GLU A 200 10.07 -15.97 -5.28
CA GLU A 200 10.03 -15.64 -6.71
C GLU A 200 10.24 -16.87 -7.60
N MET A 201 11.13 -17.80 -7.21
CA MET A 201 11.49 -18.95 -8.03
C MET A 201 10.43 -20.06 -7.97
N ASP A 202 9.94 -20.38 -6.78
CA ASP A 202 8.93 -21.42 -6.59
C ASP A 202 7.55 -20.97 -7.11
N CYS A 203 7.18 -19.69 -6.89
CA CYS A 203 5.92 -19.15 -7.40
C CYS A 203 5.87 -19.09 -8.93
N ALA A 204 7.02 -19.08 -9.63
CA ALA A 204 7.06 -19.16 -11.09
C ALA A 204 6.49 -20.50 -11.64
N TYR A 205 6.42 -21.54 -10.81
CA TYR A 205 5.81 -22.84 -11.14
C TYR A 205 4.36 -22.98 -10.63
N GLY A 206 3.80 -21.94 -10.01
CA GLY A 206 2.44 -21.95 -9.49
C GLY A 206 1.39 -22.07 -10.60
N ALA A 207 0.30 -22.77 -10.32
CA ALA A 207 -0.77 -23.02 -11.29
C ALA A 207 -1.59 -21.77 -11.65
N LEU A 208 -1.46 -20.69 -10.87
CA LEU A 208 -2.00 -19.37 -11.21
C LEU A 208 -1.33 -18.78 -12.47
N GLY A 209 -0.09 -19.18 -12.76
CA GLY A 209 0.69 -18.63 -13.88
C GLY A 209 1.04 -17.15 -13.70
N ARG A 210 1.42 -16.50 -14.81
CA ARG A 210 1.72 -15.06 -14.83
C ARG A 210 0.46 -14.26 -15.15
N MET A 211 0.11 -13.32 -14.27
CA MET A 211 -1.04 -12.45 -14.42
C MET A 211 -0.72 -11.03 -13.97
N SER A 212 -1.55 -10.08 -14.39
CA SER A 212 -1.53 -8.70 -13.91
C SER A 212 -2.19 -8.57 -12.53
N GLY A 213 -1.89 -7.48 -11.81
CA GLY A 213 -2.53 -7.21 -10.52
C GLY A 213 -4.06 -7.09 -10.60
N SER A 214 -4.60 -6.59 -11.72
CA SER A 214 -6.04 -6.51 -11.92
C SER A 214 -6.69 -7.88 -12.13
N GLU A 215 -6.02 -8.80 -12.83
CA GLU A 215 -6.45 -10.20 -12.98
C GLU A 215 -6.39 -10.95 -11.65
N PHE A 216 -5.37 -10.71 -10.83
CA PHE A 216 -5.27 -11.27 -9.48
C PHE A 216 -6.46 -10.85 -8.60
N VAL A 217 -6.72 -9.54 -8.50
CA VAL A 217 -7.85 -9.01 -7.74
C VAL A 217 -9.20 -9.49 -8.30
N ARG A 218 -9.35 -9.54 -9.62
CA ARG A 218 -10.57 -10.06 -10.26
C ARG A 218 -10.77 -11.56 -9.96
N THR A 219 -9.70 -12.34 -9.87
CA THR A 219 -9.75 -13.75 -9.48
C THR A 219 -10.27 -13.89 -8.05
N LEU A 220 -9.80 -13.06 -7.11
CA LEU A 220 -10.31 -13.03 -5.73
C LEU A 220 -11.81 -12.69 -5.69
N HIS A 221 -12.23 -11.65 -6.41
CA HIS A 221 -13.66 -11.32 -6.51
C HIS A 221 -14.49 -12.45 -7.11
N GLY A 222 -13.93 -13.24 -8.03
CA GLY A 222 -14.57 -14.42 -8.60
C GLY A 222 -14.76 -15.52 -7.56
N LEU A 223 -13.72 -15.83 -6.79
CA LEU A 223 -13.74 -16.79 -5.69
C LEU A 223 -14.73 -16.40 -4.58
N MET A 224 -14.86 -15.10 -4.32
CA MET A 224 -15.82 -14.51 -3.39
C MET A 224 -17.26 -14.44 -3.96
N GLY A 225 -17.49 -14.79 -5.23
CA GLY A 225 -18.81 -14.78 -5.86
C GLY A 225 -19.32 -13.42 -6.36
N TYR A 226 -18.46 -12.39 -6.40
CA TYR A 226 -18.83 -11.05 -6.88
C TYR A 226 -18.72 -10.87 -8.40
N VAL A 227 -18.03 -11.77 -9.10
CA VAL A 227 -17.93 -11.72 -10.57
C VAL A 227 -19.14 -12.40 -11.21
N LYS A 228 -19.98 -11.61 -11.88
CA LYS A 228 -21.12 -12.12 -12.64
C LYS A 228 -20.67 -12.80 -13.93
N LYS A 229 -21.33 -13.90 -14.28
CA LYS A 229 -21.21 -14.54 -15.60
C LYS A 229 -21.53 -13.51 -16.69
N GLN A 230 -20.67 -13.43 -17.71
CA GLN A 230 -20.91 -12.64 -18.92
C GLN A 230 -21.25 -13.59 -20.07
N GLY A 231 -22.43 -13.43 -20.65
CA GLY A 231 -22.98 -14.33 -21.69
C GLY A 231 -24.09 -15.24 -21.16
N ASN A 232 -24.78 -15.93 -22.09
CA ASN A 232 -25.94 -16.78 -21.81
C ASN A 232 -25.59 -18.05 -21.06
#